data_AF-A0A1F5YJK4-F1
#
_entry.id   AF-A0A1F5YJK4-F1
#
_cell.length_a   1.000
_cell.length_b   1.000
_cell.length_c   1.000
_cell.angle_alpha   90.00
_cell.angle_beta   90.00
_cell.angle_gamma   90.00
#
_symmetry.space_group_name_H-M   'P 1'
#
loop_
_entity.id
_entity.type
_entity.pdbx_description
1 polymer ?
#
loop_
_entity_poly.entity_id
_entity_poly.type
_entity_poly.pdbx_seq_one_letter_code
_entity_poly.pdbx_strand_id
1 'polypeptide(L)'
;KLDLLLEHLKLIKKGQQVEIPIYNHQSGGFDPPIPFTPSPIVIFEGLHALYPEFLPFLDFKIYVDPSRQVKWEFKFKRDILSRGHQHFELKKEMLKREEAYKRWIDFQKTSADVVIKIDHTRINDFARYELINPDLQNEYKVELIMVPAPNRLPDLNINLDLSDLFSINQSPFLIAGVPSLYWGKKVITVVLDGLISEKTCTLLEKHIISLTGIPVAEMFKLMPVKAAHEKLSAVQFAQLLIGWRFLELVNHRLSLK
;
A
#
# COMPACT_ATOMS: atom_id res chain seq x y z
N LYS A 1 1.31 -10.60 25.05
CA LYS A 1 2.34 -11.07 24.09
C LYS A 1 2.85 -9.95 23.15
N LEU A 2 2.35 -8.71 23.23
CA LEU A 2 2.99 -7.57 22.55
C LEU A 2 4.36 -7.23 23.17
N ASP A 3 4.57 -7.61 24.43
CA ASP A 3 5.84 -7.43 25.14
C ASP A 3 6.99 -8.20 24.47
N LEU A 4 6.76 -9.45 24.05
CA LEU A 4 7.73 -10.25 23.31
C LEU A 4 8.09 -9.60 21.97
N LEU A 5 7.08 -9.04 21.29
CA LEU A 5 7.30 -8.33 20.03
C LEU A 5 8.13 -7.06 20.25
N LEU A 6 7.86 -6.30 21.31
CA LEU A 6 8.65 -5.13 21.68
C LEU A 6 10.12 -5.51 21.98
N GLU A 7 10.34 -6.60 22.70
CA GLU A 7 11.68 -7.12 22.98
C GLU A 7 12.40 -7.49 21.68
N HIS A 8 11.74 -8.24 20.79
CA HIS A 8 12.31 -8.61 19.50
C HIS A 8 12.63 -7.38 18.65
N LEU A 9 11.76 -6.37 18.58
CA LEU A 9 12.04 -5.14 17.83
C LEU A 9 13.28 -4.41 18.36
N LYS A 10 13.49 -4.37 19.68
CA LYS A 10 14.70 -3.79 20.29
C LYS A 10 15.96 -4.55 19.87
N LEU A 11 15.92 -5.88 19.86
CA LEU A 11 17.05 -6.73 19.45
C LEU A 11 17.31 -6.61 17.95
N ILE A 12 16.26 -6.65 17.13
CA ILE A 12 16.32 -6.49 15.67
C ILE A 12 16.98 -5.17 15.29
N LYS A 13 16.63 -4.06 15.96
CA LYS A 13 17.28 -2.76 15.69
C LYS A 13 18.74 -2.68 16.10
N LYS A 14 19.20 -3.56 16.98
CA LYS A 14 20.62 -3.73 17.31
C LYS A 14 21.33 -4.72 16.38
N GLY A 15 20.64 -5.25 15.36
CA GLY A 15 21.18 -6.27 14.46
C GLY A 15 21.30 -7.66 15.10
N GLN A 16 20.61 -7.91 16.20
CA GLN A 16 20.68 -9.17 16.94
C GLN A 16 19.62 -10.16 16.44
N GLN A 17 19.99 -11.44 16.39
CA GLN A 17 19.10 -12.54 16.04
C GLN A 17 18.02 -12.74 17.11
N VAL A 18 16.80 -13.11 16.69
CA VAL A 18 15.66 -13.41 17.57
C VAL A 18 14.95 -14.68 17.14
N GLU A 19 14.19 -15.31 18.04
CA GLU A 19 13.41 -16.52 17.77
C GLU A 19 11.94 -16.15 17.54
N ILE A 20 11.49 -16.15 16.28
CA ILE A 20 10.13 -15.69 15.92
C ILE A 20 9.14 -16.86 16.04
N PRO A 21 8.08 -16.74 16.87
CA PRO A 21 7.04 -17.75 16.94
C PRO A 21 6.23 -17.80 15.64
N ILE A 22 5.97 -19.00 15.13
CA ILE A 22 5.22 -19.21 13.90
C ILE A 22 3.75 -19.48 14.23
N TYR A 23 2.85 -18.59 13.78
CA TYR A 23 1.41 -18.82 13.91
C TYR A 23 0.91 -19.68 12.74
N ASN A 24 0.39 -20.85 13.05
CA ASN A 24 -0.10 -21.78 12.04
C ASN A 24 -1.57 -21.48 11.72
N HIS A 25 -1.81 -20.91 10.53
CA HIS A 25 -3.15 -20.53 10.08
C HIS A 25 -4.08 -21.71 9.75
N GLN A 26 -3.56 -22.94 9.66
CA GLN A 26 -4.36 -24.15 9.44
C GLN A 26 -4.83 -24.75 10.77
N SER A 27 -3.94 -24.88 11.76
CA SER A 27 -4.27 -25.45 13.08
C SER A 27 -4.77 -24.43 14.10
N GLY A 28 -4.49 -23.14 13.89
CA GLY A 28 -4.79 -22.06 14.83
C GLY A 28 -3.84 -21.99 16.03
N GLY A 29 -2.78 -22.80 16.05
CA GLY A 29 -1.77 -22.87 17.11
C GLY A 29 -0.45 -22.15 16.80
N PHE A 30 0.53 -22.34 17.67
CA PHE A 30 1.91 -21.89 17.46
C PHE A 30 2.83 -23.08 17.23
N ASP A 31 3.55 -23.06 16.11
CA ASP A 31 4.63 -23.99 15.82
C ASP A 31 5.93 -23.54 16.54
N PRO A 32 6.96 -24.40 16.63
CA PRO A 32 8.25 -24.01 17.19
C PRO A 32 8.79 -22.72 16.55
N PRO A 33 9.41 -21.83 17.35
CA PRO A 33 9.95 -20.59 16.81
C PRO A 33 11.11 -20.88 15.85
N ILE A 34 11.35 -19.94 14.94
CA ILE A 34 12.47 -20.01 13.99
C ILE A 34 13.44 -18.85 14.22
N PRO A 35 14.74 -19.08 13.99
CA PRO A 35 15.73 -18.01 14.05
C PRO A 35 15.49 -16.98 12.95
N PHE A 36 15.54 -15.70 13.32
CA PHE A 36 15.48 -14.57 12.40
C PHE A 36 16.67 -13.64 12.63
N THR A 37 17.50 -13.51 11.60
CA THR A 37 18.64 -12.57 11.59
C THR A 37 18.23 -11.31 10.79
N PRO A 38 18.28 -10.11 11.39
CA PRO A 38 17.90 -8.88 10.70
C PRO A 38 18.75 -8.61 9.46
N SER A 39 18.10 -8.28 8.35
CA SER A 39 18.75 -7.67 7.18
C SER A 39 18.82 -6.14 7.34
N PRO A 40 19.51 -5.42 6.44
CA PRO A 40 19.55 -3.95 6.48
C PRO A 40 18.16 -3.27 6.42
N ILE A 41 17.18 -3.94 5.79
CA ILE A 41 15.80 -3.48 5.69
C ILE A 41 14.87 -4.58 6.20
N VAL A 42 14.24 -4.33 7.35
CA VAL A 42 13.24 -5.24 7.93
C VAL A 42 11.86 -4.65 7.75
N ILE A 43 10.96 -5.41 7.12
CA ILE A 43 9.53 -5.06 7.03
C ILE A 43 8.82 -5.69 8.23
N PHE A 44 8.22 -4.83 9.05
CA PHE A 44 7.38 -5.25 10.17
C PHE A 44 5.92 -5.00 9.80
N GLU A 45 5.17 -6.08 9.54
CA GLU A 45 3.77 -6.02 9.14
C GLU A 45 2.84 -6.76 10.09
N GLY A 46 1.57 -6.34 10.10
CA GLY A 46 0.52 -6.97 10.88
C GLY A 46 -0.52 -5.99 11.41
N LEU A 47 -1.54 -6.54 12.06
CA LEU A 47 -2.68 -5.78 12.59
C LEU A 47 -2.31 -4.71 13.61
N HIS A 48 -1.22 -4.90 14.36
CA HIS A 48 -0.81 -4.02 15.48
C HIS A 48 0.55 -3.35 15.22
N ALA A 49 1.02 -3.31 13.98
CA ALA A 49 2.39 -2.92 13.66
C ALA A 49 2.74 -1.47 14.04
N LEU A 50 1.74 -0.58 14.14
CA LEU A 50 1.92 0.83 14.45
C LEU A 50 1.36 1.20 15.84
N TYR A 51 1.34 0.24 16.77
CA TYR A 51 1.04 0.52 18.17
C TYR A 51 2.06 1.50 18.78
N PRO A 52 1.64 2.38 19.71
CA PRO A 52 2.48 3.45 20.25
C PRO A 52 3.84 2.99 20.78
N GLU A 53 3.88 1.84 21.44
CA GLU A 53 5.09 1.23 22.00
C GLU A 53 6.13 0.82 20.94
N PHE A 54 5.70 0.58 19.69
CA PHE A 54 6.58 0.15 18.60
C PHE A 54 7.11 1.32 17.77
N LEU A 55 6.40 2.45 17.75
CA LEU A 55 6.73 3.61 16.90
C LEU A 55 8.19 4.09 17.01
N PRO A 56 8.83 4.13 18.20
CA PRO A 56 10.23 4.54 18.32
C PRO A 56 11.23 3.64 17.57
N PHE A 57 10.82 2.43 17.19
CA PHE A 57 11.64 1.45 16.48
C PHE A 57 11.35 1.42 14.97
N LEU A 58 10.46 2.28 14.47
CA LEU A 58 10.03 2.28 13.07
C LEU A 58 10.52 3.53 12.33
N ASP A 59 11.12 3.29 11.16
CA ASP A 59 11.74 4.33 10.35
C ASP A 59 10.80 4.92 9.29
N PHE A 60 9.85 4.11 8.82
CA PHE A 60 8.86 4.47 7.80
C PHE A 60 7.58 3.67 8.07
N LYS A 61 6.45 4.36 8.22
CA LYS A 61 5.21 3.79 8.74
C LYS A 61 4.10 3.90 7.71
N ILE A 62 3.57 2.76 7.28
CA ILE A 62 2.50 2.67 6.28
C ILE A 62 1.25 2.09 6.93
N TYR A 63 0.09 2.69 6.66
CA TYR A 63 -1.20 2.15 7.05
C TYR A 63 -2.11 1.98 5.83
N VAL A 64 -2.69 0.79 5.66
CA VAL A 64 -3.58 0.46 4.54
C VAL A 64 -5.04 0.56 5.03
N ASP A 65 -5.78 1.58 4.56
CA ASP A 65 -7.16 1.90 4.95
C ASP A 65 -8.15 1.83 3.77
N PRO A 66 -8.42 0.63 3.21
CA PRO A 66 -9.46 0.46 2.20
C PRO A 66 -10.83 0.85 2.76
N SER A 67 -11.70 1.35 1.88
CA SER A 67 -13.09 1.67 2.23
C SER A 67 -13.80 0.43 2.74
N ARG A 68 -14.85 0.63 3.54
CA ARG A 68 -15.62 -0.49 4.11
C ARG A 68 -16.11 -1.43 3.01
N GLN A 69 -16.61 -0.88 1.91
CA GLN A 69 -17.11 -1.65 0.77
C GLN A 69 -16.00 -2.52 0.15
N VAL A 70 -14.83 -1.93 -0.13
CA VAL A 70 -13.67 -2.66 -0.67
C VAL A 70 -13.17 -3.74 0.29
N LYS A 71 -13.08 -3.44 1.60
CA LYS A 71 -12.73 -4.43 2.64
C LYS A 71 -13.69 -5.63 2.61
N TRP A 72 -14.99 -5.36 2.47
CA TRP A 72 -16.00 -6.38 2.42
C TRP A 72 -15.88 -7.21 1.16
N GLU A 73 -15.77 -6.57 0.00
CA GLU A 73 -15.62 -7.24 -1.29
C GLU A 73 -14.40 -8.16 -1.32
N PHE A 74 -13.23 -7.70 -0.89
CA PHE A 74 -12.02 -8.53 -0.84
C PHE A 74 -12.19 -9.76 0.05
N LYS A 75 -12.84 -9.60 1.21
CA LYS A 75 -13.14 -10.72 2.10
C LYS A 75 -14.16 -11.69 1.47
N PHE A 76 -15.22 -11.18 0.86
CA PHE A 76 -16.22 -12.01 0.18
C PHE A 76 -15.61 -12.77 -1.00
N LYS A 77 -14.90 -12.09 -1.92
CA LYS A 77 -14.22 -12.73 -3.05
C LYS A 77 -13.29 -13.83 -2.57
N ARG A 78 -12.45 -13.56 -1.57
CA ARG A 78 -11.52 -14.56 -1.02
C ARG A 78 -12.25 -15.73 -0.37
N ASP A 79 -13.22 -15.48 0.50
CA ASP A 79 -13.84 -16.51 1.33
C ASP A 79 -14.90 -17.34 0.56
N ILE A 80 -15.57 -16.77 -0.44
CA ILE A 80 -16.46 -17.52 -1.36
C ILE A 80 -15.64 -18.42 -2.28
N LEU A 81 -14.59 -17.89 -2.91
CA LEU A 81 -13.77 -18.65 -3.87
C LEU A 81 -12.97 -19.78 -3.20
N SER A 82 -12.63 -19.67 -1.91
CA SER A 82 -11.76 -20.62 -1.23
C SER A 82 -12.44 -21.59 -0.26
N ARG A 83 -13.67 -21.32 0.22
CA ARG A 83 -14.21 -22.05 1.40
C ARG A 83 -15.70 -22.41 1.38
N GLY A 84 -16.48 -22.03 0.36
CA GLY A 84 -17.89 -22.45 0.26
C GLY A 84 -18.78 -22.05 1.45
N HIS A 85 -18.39 -21.04 2.23
CA HIS A 85 -19.10 -20.62 3.44
C HIS A 85 -20.50 -20.07 3.10
N GLN A 86 -21.49 -20.41 3.94
CA GLN A 86 -22.85 -19.86 3.87
C GLN A 86 -22.82 -18.35 4.10
N HIS A 87 -23.31 -17.56 3.13
CA HIS A 87 -23.22 -16.09 3.08
C HIS A 87 -23.63 -15.35 4.38
N PHE A 88 -24.54 -15.93 5.16
CA PHE A 88 -25.07 -15.30 6.37
C PHE A 88 -24.10 -15.29 7.56
N GLU A 89 -23.34 -16.37 7.75
CA GLU A 89 -22.39 -16.48 8.87
C GLU A 89 -21.21 -15.52 8.69
N LEU A 90 -20.75 -15.37 7.44
CA LEU A 90 -19.68 -14.44 7.07
C LEU A 90 -20.05 -12.99 7.43
N LYS A 91 -21.29 -12.56 7.17
CA LYS A 91 -21.76 -11.21 7.50
C LYS A 91 -21.74 -10.94 9.01
N LYS A 92 -22.19 -11.90 9.83
CA LYS A 92 -22.18 -11.77 11.29
C LYS A 92 -20.75 -11.67 11.84
N GLU A 93 -19.86 -12.53 11.35
CA GLU A 93 -18.46 -12.51 11.73
C GLU A 93 -17.79 -11.18 11.38
N MET A 94 -18.06 -10.65 10.18
CA MET A 94 -17.52 -9.36 9.74
C MET A 94 -17.97 -8.21 10.62
N LEU A 95 -19.27 -8.13 10.97
CA LEU A 95 -19.78 -7.09 11.86
C LEU A 95 -19.12 -7.14 13.24
N LYS A 96 -18.92 -8.34 13.81
CA LYS A 96 -18.19 -8.50 15.08
C LYS A 96 -16.74 -8.00 14.99
N ARG A 97 -16.08 -8.23 13.86
CA ARG A 97 -14.71 -7.76 13.61
C ARG A 97 -14.63 -6.24 13.39
N GLU A 98 -15.70 -5.58 12.92
CA GLU A 98 -15.70 -4.12 12.75
C GLU A 98 -15.57 -3.37 14.07
N GLU A 99 -16.23 -3.84 15.13
CA GLU A 99 -16.10 -3.27 16.47
C GLU A 99 -14.65 -3.37 16.97
N ALA A 100 -14.05 -4.57 16.88
CA ALA A 100 -12.67 -4.79 17.26
C ALA A 100 -11.70 -3.95 16.41
N TYR A 101 -11.96 -3.83 15.11
CA TYR A 101 -11.18 -2.98 14.21
C TYR A 101 -11.21 -1.51 14.66
N LYS A 102 -12.39 -0.97 14.97
CA LYS A 102 -12.52 0.43 15.43
C LYS A 102 -11.80 0.67 16.74
N ARG A 103 -11.87 -0.29 17.67
CA ARG A 103 -11.28 -0.17 19.00
C ARG A 103 -9.76 -0.34 19.01
N TRP A 104 -9.24 -1.27 18.21
CA TRP A 104 -7.85 -1.73 18.35
C TRP A 104 -6.98 -1.48 17.12
N ILE A 105 -7.56 -1.18 15.96
CA ILE A 105 -6.81 -1.14 14.69
C ILE A 105 -6.87 0.22 14.01
N ASP A 106 -8.03 0.88 13.97
CA ASP A 106 -8.26 2.10 13.17
C ASP A 106 -7.41 3.30 13.65
N PHE A 107 -7.18 3.42 14.96
CA PHE A 107 -6.45 4.57 15.53
C PHE A 107 -4.99 4.65 15.05
N GLN A 108 -4.38 3.53 14.71
CA GLN A 108 -2.97 3.42 14.32
C GLN A 108 -2.63 4.27 13.08
N LYS A 109 -3.60 4.53 12.19
CA LYS A 109 -3.40 5.37 10.99
C LYS A 109 -2.99 6.80 11.32
N THR A 110 -3.34 7.28 12.52
CA THR A 110 -2.94 8.62 12.99
C THR A 110 -1.44 8.75 13.19
N SER A 111 -0.73 7.64 13.40
CA SER A 111 0.73 7.57 13.59
C SER A 111 1.51 7.26 12.31
N ALA A 112 0.84 6.98 11.19
CA ALA A 112 1.49 6.62 9.93
C ALA A 112 2.14 7.83 9.23
N ASP A 113 3.20 7.56 8.46
CA ASP A 113 3.81 8.53 7.54
C ASP A 113 3.10 8.51 6.18
N VAL A 114 2.55 7.34 5.80
CA VAL A 114 1.72 7.15 4.60
C VAL A 114 0.46 6.40 4.98
N VAL A 115 -0.71 6.98 4.68
CA VAL A 115 -1.99 6.27 4.72
C VAL A 115 -2.46 6.03 3.29
N ILE A 116 -2.68 4.77 2.95
CA ILE A 116 -3.18 4.33 1.64
C ILE A 116 -4.67 4.09 1.78
N LYS A 117 -5.50 4.98 1.25
CA LYS A 117 -6.93 4.71 1.10
C LYS A 117 -7.21 4.13 -0.26
N ILE A 118 -8.09 3.13 -0.28
CA ILE A 118 -8.51 2.46 -1.51
C ILE A 118 -10.02 2.49 -1.54
N ASP A 119 -10.59 2.99 -2.62
CA ASP A 119 -12.02 2.99 -2.85
C ASP A 119 -12.31 2.55 -4.28
N HIS A 120 -13.56 2.30 -4.62
CA HIS A 120 -13.92 2.06 -6.02
C HIS A 120 -13.55 3.26 -6.89
N THR A 121 -13.20 2.98 -8.15
CA THR A 121 -12.97 4.04 -9.14
C THR A 121 -14.16 5.01 -9.21
N ARG A 122 -13.84 6.29 -9.38
CA ARG A 122 -14.80 7.37 -9.61
C ARG A 122 -14.70 7.94 -11.02
N ILE A 123 -13.97 7.27 -11.92
CA ILE A 123 -13.83 7.71 -13.31
C ILE A 123 -15.19 7.86 -14.00
N ASN A 124 -16.17 7.02 -13.65
CA ASN A 124 -17.52 7.11 -14.18
C ASN A 124 -18.21 8.46 -13.88
N ASP A 125 -17.83 9.15 -12.80
CA ASP A 125 -18.40 10.47 -12.45
C ASP A 125 -18.06 11.54 -13.50
N PHE A 126 -17.03 11.31 -14.32
CA PHE A 126 -16.58 12.23 -15.37
C PHE A 126 -17.20 11.92 -16.74
N ALA A 127 -17.87 10.77 -16.90
CA ALA A 127 -18.61 10.44 -18.12
C ALA A 127 -19.95 11.20 -18.15
N ARG A 128 -20.34 11.73 -19.33
CA ARG A 128 -21.65 12.41 -19.49
C ARG A 128 -22.82 11.44 -19.65
N TYR A 129 -22.53 10.26 -20.19
CA TYR A 129 -23.47 9.17 -20.39
C TYR A 129 -22.80 7.87 -19.96
N GLU A 130 -22.34 7.07 -20.92
CA GLU A 130 -21.65 5.80 -20.66
C GLU A 130 -20.14 5.95 -20.84
N LEU A 131 -19.38 5.31 -19.95
CA LEU A 131 -17.93 5.20 -20.08
C LEU A 131 -17.61 4.15 -21.15
N ILE A 132 -16.89 4.56 -22.21
CA ILE A 132 -16.45 3.68 -23.31
C ILE A 132 -15.16 2.95 -22.88
N ASN A 133 -15.23 2.20 -21.76
CA ASN A 133 -14.18 1.27 -21.33
C ASN A 133 -14.72 0.35 -20.21
N PRO A 134 -15.12 -0.90 -20.53
CA PRO A 134 -15.73 -1.80 -19.56
C PRO A 134 -14.75 -2.32 -18.50
N ASP A 135 -13.44 -2.31 -18.79
CA ASP A 135 -12.42 -2.90 -17.91
C ASP A 135 -12.19 -2.08 -16.63
N LEU A 136 -12.57 -0.80 -16.64
CA LEU A 136 -12.42 0.10 -15.50
C LEU A 136 -13.38 -0.18 -14.34
N GLN A 137 -14.46 -0.92 -14.56
CA GLN A 137 -15.48 -1.16 -13.53
C GLN A 137 -14.94 -1.95 -12.32
N ASN A 138 -13.82 -2.67 -12.48
CA ASN A 138 -13.17 -3.42 -11.41
C ASN A 138 -11.93 -2.72 -10.83
N GLU A 139 -11.63 -1.50 -11.29
CA GLU A 139 -10.48 -0.73 -10.83
C GLU A 139 -10.80 0.10 -9.57
N TYR A 140 -9.72 0.49 -8.89
CA TYR A 140 -9.79 1.24 -7.64
C TYR A 140 -9.21 2.64 -7.79
N LYS A 141 -9.82 3.58 -7.08
CA LYS A 141 -9.21 4.86 -6.74
C LYS A 141 -8.30 4.68 -5.52
N VAL A 142 -7.11 5.26 -5.56
CA VAL A 142 -6.17 5.27 -4.43
C VAL A 142 -5.89 6.70 -3.98
N GLU A 143 -5.93 6.94 -2.68
CA GLU A 143 -5.45 8.19 -2.08
C GLU A 143 -4.25 7.88 -1.19
N LEU A 144 -3.13 8.54 -1.46
CA LEU A 144 -1.93 8.48 -0.65
C LEU A 144 -1.83 9.74 0.18
N ILE A 145 -2.17 9.63 1.46
CA ILE A 145 -2.05 10.71 2.42
C ILE A 145 -0.67 10.61 3.05
N MET A 146 0.25 11.49 2.65
CA MET A 146 1.66 11.41 3.02
C MET A 146 2.09 12.60 3.88
N VAL A 147 2.85 12.31 4.93
CA VAL A 147 3.68 13.32 5.59
C VAL A 147 4.76 13.77 4.60
N PRO A 148 4.98 15.09 4.42
CA PRO A 148 6.01 15.60 3.52
C PRO A 148 7.38 14.98 3.77
N ALA A 149 8.16 14.80 2.72
CA ALA A 149 9.52 14.32 2.86
C ALA A 149 10.37 15.29 3.69
N PRO A 150 11.29 14.77 4.54
CA PRO A 150 12.16 15.63 5.34
C PRO A 150 13.13 16.43 4.47
N ASN A 151 13.40 15.96 3.26
CA ASN A 151 14.27 16.56 2.25
C ASN A 151 13.51 16.70 0.92
N ARG A 152 14.01 17.60 0.05
CA ARG A 152 13.50 17.71 -1.33
C ARG A 152 13.75 16.38 -2.05
N LEU A 153 12.68 15.80 -2.58
CA LEU A 153 12.77 14.61 -3.43
C LEU A 153 13.35 15.01 -4.80
N PRO A 154 14.10 14.10 -5.45
CA PRO A 154 14.60 14.35 -6.80
C PRO A 154 13.45 14.56 -7.78
N ASP A 155 13.73 15.32 -8.85
CA ASP A 155 12.74 15.63 -9.86
C ASP A 155 12.29 14.34 -10.56
N LEU A 156 10.99 14.06 -10.46
CA LEU A 156 10.36 12.94 -11.14
C LEU A 156 9.34 13.50 -12.12
N ASN A 157 9.74 13.56 -13.39
CA ASN A 157 8.86 14.04 -14.45
C ASN A 157 7.94 12.92 -14.93
N ILE A 158 6.66 13.25 -15.04
CA ILE A 158 5.65 12.40 -15.65
C ILE A 158 5.57 12.77 -17.13
N ASN A 159 5.84 11.83 -18.03
CA ASN A 159 5.72 12.09 -19.46
C ASN A 159 4.28 11.90 -19.91
N LEU A 160 3.50 12.98 -19.92
CA LEU A 160 2.13 12.99 -20.41
C LEU A 160 2.08 13.68 -21.78
N ASP A 161 1.74 12.92 -22.82
CA ASP A 161 1.45 13.48 -24.13
C ASP A 161 0.04 14.09 -24.12
N LEU A 162 -0.08 15.39 -24.35
CA LEU A 162 -1.37 16.06 -24.38
C LEU A 162 -2.21 15.68 -25.61
N SER A 163 -1.60 15.19 -26.68
CA SER A 163 -2.33 14.71 -27.85
C SER A 163 -3.12 13.44 -27.53
N ASP A 164 -2.58 12.58 -26.65
CA ASP A 164 -3.26 11.39 -26.17
C ASP A 164 -4.57 11.73 -25.43
N LEU A 165 -4.67 12.89 -24.78
CA LEU A 165 -5.91 13.33 -24.10
C LEU A 165 -7.10 13.53 -25.05
N PHE A 166 -6.84 13.76 -26.34
CA PHE A 166 -7.88 13.91 -27.36
C PHE A 166 -8.18 12.60 -28.11
N SER A 167 -7.48 11.51 -27.77
CA SER A 167 -7.68 10.19 -28.36
C SER A 167 -8.82 9.44 -27.67
N ILE A 168 -9.77 8.92 -28.44
CA ILE A 168 -10.86 8.08 -27.92
C ILE A 168 -10.36 6.75 -27.32
N ASN A 169 -9.15 6.31 -27.72
CA ASN A 169 -8.54 5.07 -27.24
C ASN A 169 -7.68 5.27 -25.97
N GLN A 170 -7.52 6.52 -25.52
CA GLN A 170 -6.79 6.82 -24.31
C GLN A 170 -7.54 6.30 -23.09
N SER A 171 -6.84 5.58 -22.23
CA SER A 171 -7.41 5.20 -20.95
C SER A 171 -7.58 6.45 -20.07
N PRO A 172 -8.76 6.65 -19.46
CA PRO A 172 -8.94 7.74 -18.52
C PRO A 172 -8.11 7.47 -17.28
N PHE A 173 -7.54 8.55 -16.76
CA PHE A 173 -6.76 8.55 -15.53
C PHE A 173 -6.98 9.88 -14.80
N LEU A 174 -6.72 9.87 -13.50
CA LEU A 174 -6.73 11.05 -12.67
C LEU A 174 -5.50 11.03 -11.76
N ILE A 175 -4.78 12.15 -11.73
CA ILE A 175 -3.71 12.40 -10.77
C ILE A 175 -3.94 13.79 -10.17
N ALA A 176 -4.03 13.88 -8.84
CA ALA A 176 -4.12 15.16 -8.14
C ALA A 176 -3.19 15.18 -6.93
N GLY A 177 -2.53 16.31 -6.68
CA GLY A 177 -1.74 16.55 -5.47
C GLY A 177 -2.34 17.69 -4.66
N VAL A 178 -2.85 17.39 -3.46
CA VAL A 178 -3.60 18.36 -2.65
C VAL A 178 -2.96 18.50 -1.27
N PRO A 179 -2.26 19.62 -0.98
CA PRO A 179 -1.80 19.92 0.37
C PRO A 179 -3.00 20.05 1.31
N SER A 180 -2.96 19.39 2.47
CA SER A 180 -4.09 19.37 3.40
C SER A 180 -3.66 19.08 4.84
N LEU A 181 -4.65 18.98 5.74
CA LEU A 181 -4.47 18.53 7.13
C LEU A 181 -5.11 17.16 7.31
N TYR A 182 -4.41 16.26 7.99
CA TYR A 182 -4.91 14.94 8.36
C TYR A 182 -4.57 14.66 9.83
N TRP A 183 -5.59 14.58 10.69
CA TRP A 183 -5.43 14.48 12.15
C TRP A 183 -4.50 15.56 12.74
N GLY A 184 -4.62 16.79 12.26
CA GLY A 184 -3.79 17.92 12.69
C GLY A 184 -2.37 17.97 12.09
N LYS A 185 -1.96 16.96 11.32
CA LYS A 185 -0.67 16.93 10.63
C LYS A 185 -0.79 17.58 9.25
N LYS A 186 0.21 18.37 8.86
CA LYS A 186 0.37 18.83 7.47
C LYS A 186 0.74 17.63 6.60
N VAL A 187 -0.02 17.42 5.55
CA VAL A 187 0.14 16.30 4.62
C VAL A 187 -0.02 16.75 3.17
N ILE A 188 0.48 15.95 2.24
CA ILE A 188 0.12 15.99 0.82
C ILE A 188 -0.76 14.77 0.54
N THR A 189 -1.94 14.98 -0.05
CA THR A 189 -2.80 13.89 -0.50
C THR A 189 -2.64 13.74 -2.00
N VAL A 190 -2.08 12.61 -2.44
CA VAL A 190 -2.00 12.24 -3.86
C VAL A 190 -3.18 11.34 -4.20
N VAL A 191 -4.06 11.79 -5.09
CA VAL A 191 -5.21 11.01 -5.57
C VAL A 191 -4.88 10.42 -6.92
N LEU A 192 -5.11 9.11 -7.08
CA LEU A 192 -4.86 8.32 -8.27
C LEU A 192 -6.12 7.55 -8.64
N ASP A 193 -6.55 7.60 -9.89
CA ASP A 193 -7.70 6.85 -10.38
C ASP A 193 -7.52 6.49 -11.86
N GLY A 194 -8.22 5.45 -12.32
CA GLY A 194 -8.13 4.94 -13.69
C GLY A 194 -6.84 4.18 -13.99
N LEU A 195 -6.44 4.19 -15.27
CA LEU A 195 -5.31 3.42 -15.79
C LEU A 195 -4.24 4.35 -16.35
N ILE A 196 -3.01 4.17 -15.87
CA ILE A 196 -1.84 4.98 -16.21
C ILE A 196 -1.02 4.22 -17.24
N SER A 197 -0.61 4.87 -18.33
CA SER A 197 0.16 4.20 -19.37
C SER A 197 1.57 3.86 -18.90
N GLU A 198 2.15 2.78 -19.42
CA GLU A 198 3.53 2.39 -19.11
C GLU A 198 4.56 3.49 -19.47
N LYS A 199 4.33 4.20 -20.57
CA LYS A 199 5.16 5.34 -21.01
C LYS A 199 5.26 6.41 -19.92
N THR A 200 4.15 6.68 -19.24
CA THR A 200 4.04 7.66 -18.16
C THR A 200 4.88 7.25 -16.94
N CYS A 201 5.06 5.95 -16.70
CA CYS A 201 5.75 5.40 -15.54
C CYS A 201 7.23 5.06 -15.80
N THR A 202 7.67 5.00 -17.05
CA THR A 202 9.02 4.55 -17.43
C THR A 202 10.15 5.26 -16.68
N LEU A 203 10.03 6.58 -16.44
CA LEU A 203 11.05 7.34 -15.71
C LEU A 203 11.11 6.96 -14.22
N LEU A 204 9.95 6.75 -13.59
CA LEU A 204 9.84 6.29 -12.21
C LEU A 204 10.47 4.90 -12.07
N GLU A 205 10.14 3.99 -12.98
CA GLU A 205 10.68 2.63 -12.97
C GLU A 205 12.20 2.62 -13.14
N LYS A 206 12.73 3.37 -14.12
CA LYS A 206 14.19 3.51 -14.31
C LYS A 206 14.88 4.03 -13.07
N HIS A 207 14.27 4.99 -12.37
CA HIS A 207 14.83 5.52 -11.14
C HIS A 207 14.84 4.47 -10.01
N ILE A 208 13.73 3.77 -9.79
CA ILE A 208 13.66 2.65 -8.82
C ILE A 208 14.73 1.59 -9.14
N ILE A 209 14.91 1.24 -10.42
CA ILE A 209 15.93 0.30 -10.87
C ILE A 209 17.33 0.84 -10.55
N SER A 210 17.61 2.12 -10.78
CA SER A 210 18.94 2.68 -10.47
C SER A 210 19.29 2.66 -8.98
N LEU A 211 18.28 2.70 -8.10
CA LEU A 211 18.46 2.66 -6.64
C LEU A 211 18.57 1.22 -6.10
N THR A 212 17.85 0.28 -6.71
CA THR A 212 17.74 -1.10 -6.21
C THR A 212 18.59 -2.12 -6.96
N GLY A 213 18.90 -1.84 -8.23
CA GLY A 213 19.47 -2.81 -9.17
C GLY A 213 18.47 -3.90 -9.63
N ILE A 214 17.20 -3.82 -9.23
CA ILE A 214 16.19 -4.85 -9.47
C ILE A 214 15.21 -4.38 -10.56
N PRO A 215 15.01 -5.13 -11.65
CA PRO A 215 14.03 -4.78 -12.68
C PRO A 215 12.59 -4.71 -12.12
N VAL A 216 11.84 -3.65 -12.43
CA VAL A 216 10.45 -3.51 -11.98
C VAL A 216 9.55 -4.64 -12.49
N ALA A 217 9.81 -5.17 -13.69
CA ALA A 217 9.09 -6.33 -14.21
C ALA A 217 9.22 -7.57 -13.30
N GLU A 218 10.35 -7.74 -12.61
CA GLU A 218 10.52 -8.82 -11.62
C GLU A 218 9.72 -8.53 -10.35
N MET A 219 9.58 -7.26 -9.96
CA MET A 219 8.72 -6.87 -8.83
C MET A 219 7.25 -7.22 -9.11
N PHE A 220 6.75 -6.97 -10.32
CA PHE A 220 5.36 -7.29 -10.68
C PHE A 220 5.11 -8.80 -10.83
N LYS A 221 6.12 -9.62 -11.15
CA LYS A 221 5.97 -11.10 -11.13
C LYS A 221 5.66 -11.65 -9.75
N LEU A 222 6.12 -10.96 -8.69
CA LEU A 222 5.84 -11.31 -7.30
C LEU A 222 4.44 -10.86 -6.84
N MET A 223 3.72 -10.12 -7.67
CA MET A 223 2.40 -9.60 -7.37
C MET A 223 1.30 -10.43 -8.04
N PRO A 224 0.19 -10.75 -7.35
CA PRO A 224 -0.92 -11.54 -7.91
C PRO A 224 -1.80 -10.77 -8.92
N VAL A 225 -1.32 -9.67 -9.51
CA VAL A 225 -2.10 -8.83 -10.43
C VAL A 225 -1.70 -9.17 -11.87
N LYS A 226 -2.68 -9.53 -12.71
CA LYS A 226 -2.45 -9.76 -14.14
C LYS A 226 -1.80 -8.50 -14.74
N ALA A 227 -0.55 -8.61 -15.16
CA ALA A 227 0.05 -7.61 -16.03
C ALA A 227 -0.68 -7.68 -17.38
N ALA A 228 -1.71 -6.86 -17.56
CA ALA A 228 -2.13 -6.49 -18.91
C ALA A 228 -1.01 -5.58 -19.42
N HIS A 229 -0.20 -6.10 -20.34
CA HIS A 229 1.16 -5.64 -20.68
C HIS A 229 1.32 -4.20 -21.25
N GLU A 230 0.43 -3.24 -20.97
CA GLU A 230 0.57 -1.87 -21.49
C GLU A 230 0.10 -0.76 -20.52
N LYS A 231 -0.59 -1.09 -19.42
CA LYS A 231 -1.20 -0.09 -18.51
C LYS A 231 -1.14 -0.54 -17.04
N LEU A 232 -0.93 0.42 -16.14
CA LEU A 232 -0.87 0.23 -14.69
C LEU A 232 -2.14 0.75 -14.04
N SER A 233 -2.67 0.01 -13.07
CA SER A 233 -3.75 0.51 -12.21
C SER A 233 -3.24 1.57 -11.24
N ALA A 234 -4.16 2.38 -10.70
CA ALA A 234 -3.84 3.32 -9.62
C ALA A 234 -3.18 2.64 -8.41
N VAL A 235 -3.53 1.38 -8.12
CA VAL A 235 -2.90 0.58 -7.04
C VAL A 235 -1.44 0.28 -7.34
N GLN A 236 -1.14 -0.18 -8.56
CA GLN A 236 0.25 -0.48 -8.96
C GLN A 236 1.10 0.79 -9.00
N PHE A 237 0.57 1.87 -9.55
CA PHE A 237 1.28 3.14 -9.58
C PHE A 237 1.52 3.70 -8.17
N ALA A 238 0.53 3.57 -7.28
CA ALA A 238 0.69 3.94 -5.87
C ALA A 238 1.83 3.18 -5.19
N GLN A 239 1.97 1.87 -5.46
CA GLN A 239 3.06 1.08 -4.91
C GLN A 239 4.43 1.53 -5.42
N LEU A 240 4.56 1.86 -6.70
CA LEU A 240 5.79 2.43 -7.25
C LEU A 240 6.14 3.76 -6.57
N LEU A 241 5.16 4.66 -6.40
CA LEU A 241 5.37 5.94 -5.73
C LEU A 241 5.79 5.79 -4.27
N ILE A 242 5.18 4.87 -3.52
CA ILE A 242 5.55 4.58 -2.13
C ILE A 242 6.93 3.95 -2.07
N GLY A 243 7.23 2.99 -2.96
CA GLY A 243 8.53 2.35 -3.07
C GLY A 243 9.63 3.37 -3.35
N TRP A 244 9.44 4.22 -4.36
CA TRP A 244 10.36 5.32 -4.64
C TRP A 244 10.52 6.26 -3.44
N ARG A 245 9.42 6.71 -2.84
CA ARG A 245 9.45 7.58 -1.64
C ARG A 245 10.23 6.97 -0.48
N PHE A 246 10.12 5.66 -0.27
CA PHE A 246 10.88 4.92 0.73
C PHE A 246 12.36 4.83 0.35
N LEU A 247 12.68 4.50 -0.90
CA LEU A 247 14.06 4.41 -1.37
C LEU A 247 14.80 5.75 -1.25
N GLU A 248 14.14 6.87 -1.53
CA GLU A 248 14.72 8.20 -1.31
C GLU A 248 15.01 8.49 0.17
N LEU A 249 14.15 8.00 1.08
CA LEU A 249 14.42 8.10 2.52
C LEU A 249 15.65 7.27 2.91
N VAL A 250 15.79 6.06 2.37
CA VAL A 250 16.97 5.21 2.60
C VAL A 250 18.22 5.88 2.04
N ASN A 251 18.18 6.36 0.79
CA ASN A 251 19.28 7.04 0.12
C ASN A 251 19.75 8.26 0.94
N HIS A 252 18.81 9.09 1.40
CA HIS A 252 19.14 10.23 2.27
C HIS A 252 19.80 9.80 3.58
N ARG A 253 19.33 8.73 4.23
CA ARG A 253 19.95 8.24 5.47
C ARG A 253 21.36 7.68 5.25
N LEU A 254 21.61 7.09 4.08
CA LEU A 254 22.93 6.60 3.71
C LEU A 254 23.90 7.75 3.41
N SER A 255 23.44 8.88 2.87
CA SER A 255 24.29 10.04 2.60
C SER A 255 24.65 10.88 3.84
N LEU A 256 23.98 10.65 4.97
CA LEU A 256 24.31 11.28 6.26
C LEU A 256 25.39 10.52 7.06
N LYS A 257 25.79 9.33 6.60
CA LYS A 257 26.86 8.52 7.21
C LYS A 257 28.19 8.77 6.52
#